data_AF-A0A5K1E6U1-F1
#
_entry.id   AF-A0A5K1E6U1-F1
#
_cell.length_a   1.000
_cell.length_b   1.000
_cell.length_c   1.000
_cell.angle_alpha   90.00
_cell.angle_beta   90.00
_cell.angle_gamma   90.00
#
_symmetry.space_group_name_H-M   'P 1'
#
loop_
_entity.id
_entity.type
_entity.pdbx_description
1 polymer ?
#
loop_
_entity_poly.entity_id
_entity_poly.type
_entity_poly.pdbx_seq_one_letter_code
_entity_poly.pdbx_strand_id
1 'polypeptide(L)' 'NALQAIKEFYNLKKNWRGDPCLPVPPWDGLTCDNASTPRILT' A
#
# COMPACT_ATOMS: atom_id res chain seq x y z
N ASN A 1 -14.30 -13.17 5.14
CA ASN A 1 -14.15 -11.71 5.30
C ASN A 1 -14.15 -11.02 3.95
N ALA A 2 -14.97 -9.97 3.75
CA ALA A 2 -15.14 -9.31 2.45
C ALA A 2 -13.82 -8.78 1.84
N LEU A 3 -12.91 -8.25 2.66
CA LEU A 3 -11.60 -7.76 2.21
C LEU A 3 -10.72 -8.85 1.58
N GLN A 4 -10.83 -10.09 2.09
CA GLN A 4 -10.02 -11.21 1.59
C GLN A 4 -10.47 -11.63 0.18
N ALA A 5 -11.79 -11.68 -0.06
CA ALA A 5 -12.36 -12.00 -1.37
C ALA A 5 -11.94 -10.96 -2.44
N ILE A 6 -11.88 -9.67 -2.08
CA ILE A 6 -11.41 -8.62 -2.99
C ILE A 6 -9.93 -8.81 -3.33
N LYS A 7 -9.09 -9.13 -2.33
CA LYS A 7 -7.66 -9.39 -2.57
C LYS A 7 -7.43 -10.60 -3.47
N GLU A 8 -8.21 -11.66 -3.27
CA GLU A 8 -8.18 -12.85 -4.11
C GLU A 8 -8.64 -12.54 -5.54
N PHE A 9 -9.74 -11.82 -5.72
CA PHE A 9 -10.26 -11.42 -7.03
C PHE A 9 -9.24 -10.64 -7.88
N TYR A 10 -8.53 -9.69 -7.26
CA TYR A 10 -7.50 -8.90 -7.93
C TYR A 10 -6.09 -9.52 -7.90
N ASN A 11 -5.93 -10.75 -7.40
CA ASN A 11 -4.63 -11.40 -7.21
C ASN A 11 -3.60 -10.49 -6.51
N LEU A 12 -4.04 -9.74 -5.50
CA LEU A 12 -3.17 -8.88 -4.70
C LEU A 12 -2.27 -9.75 -3.82
N LYS A 13 -1.08 -10.07 -4.33
CA LYS A 13 -0.08 -10.90 -3.63
C LYS A 13 0.60 -10.19 -2.45
N LYS A 14 0.50 -8.87 -2.39
CA LYS A 14 1.15 -8.08 -1.34
C LYS A 14 0.27 -7.99 -0.10
N ASN A 15 0.88 -8.19 1.07
CA ASN A 15 0.22 -8.12 2.38
C ASN A 15 -0.02 -6.66 2.85
N TRP A 16 -0.48 -5.84 1.93
CA TRP A 16 -0.84 -4.44 2.12
C TRP A 16 -1.90 -4.28 3.23
N ARG A 17 -1.51 -3.62 4.32
CA ARG A 17 -2.33 -3.22 5.45
C ARG A 17 -1.79 -1.92 6.04
N GLY A 18 -2.68 -0.98 6.35
CA GLY A 18 -2.29 0.32 6.91
C GLY A 18 -1.88 1.33 5.84
N ASP A 19 -1.17 2.36 6.26
CA ASP A 19 -0.68 3.40 5.37
C ASP A 19 0.53 2.87 4.57
N PRO A 20 0.56 3.00 3.24
CA PRO A 20 1.65 2.48 2.42
C PRO A 20 3.01 3.14 2.67
N CYS A 21 3.02 4.33 3.27
CA CYS A 21 4.21 5.12 3.56
C CYS A 21 4.66 5.06 5.02
N LEU A 22 3.82 4.53 5.93
CA LEU A 22 4.10 4.54 7.36
C LEU A 22 3.74 3.22 8.08
N PRO A 23 4.57 2.78 9.05
CA PRO A 23 5.86 3.33 9.45
C PRO A 23 6.99 2.94 8.47
N VAL A 24 8.10 3.70 8.47
CA VAL A 24 9.26 3.43 7.60
C VAL A 24 9.86 2.04 7.92
N PRO A 25 10.15 1.18 6.92
CA PRO A 25 10.16 1.44 5.47
C PRO A 25 8.79 1.32 4.78
N PRO A 26 8.54 2.08 3.69
CA PRO A 26 7.31 1.99 2.91
C PRO A 26 7.16 0.61 2.26
N TRP A 27 5.96 0.32 1.74
CA TRP A 27 5.76 -0.94 1.03
C TRP A 27 6.67 -1.07 -0.20
N ASP A 28 7.08 -2.31 -0.49
CA ASP A 28 7.95 -2.60 -1.63
C ASP A 28 7.43 -1.99 -2.93
N GLY A 29 8.30 -1.26 -3.63
CA GLY A 29 7.99 -0.65 -4.92
C GLY A 29 7.18 0.65 -4.83
N LEU A 30 6.97 1.21 -3.64
CA LEU A 30 6.45 2.57 -3.47
C LEU A 30 7.57 3.53 -3.14
N THR A 31 7.57 4.69 -3.81
CA THR A 31 8.35 5.85 -3.41
C THR A 31 7.41 6.83 -2.74
N CYS A 32 7.61 7.08 -1.46
CA CYS A 32 6.81 8.02 -0.69
C CYS A 32 7.53 9.36 -0.64
N ASP A 33 6.83 10.43 -1.03
CA ASP A 33 7.30 11.79 -0.86
C ASP A 33 6.83 12.32 0.51
N ASN A 34 7.75 12.92 1.27
CA ASN A 34 7.49 13.58 2.54
C ASN A 34 6.93 15.01 2.36
N ALA A 35 6.60 15.43 1.14
CA ALA A 35 5.78 16.60 0.91
C ALA A 35 4.52 16.53 1.79
N SER A 36 4.03 17.69 2.25
CA SER A 36 2.96 17.86 3.26
C SER A 36 1.64 17.12 2.99
N THR A 37 1.51 16.48 1.82
CA THR A 37 0.50 15.46 1.52
C THR A 37 1.19 14.28 0.83
N PRO A 38 1.23 13.07 1.44
CA PRO A 38 1.83 11.91 0.79
C PRO A 38 1.05 11.58 -0.48
N ARG A 39 1.73 11.59 -1.62
CA ARG A 39 1.17 11.18 -2.92
C ARG A 39 1.84 9.89 -3.37
N ILE A 40 1.04 8.89 -3.73
CA ILE A 40 1.54 7.69 -4.39
C ILE A 40 1.92 8.10 -5.82
N LEU A 41 3.21 8.16 -6.11
CA LEU A 41 3.70 8.32 -7.48
C LEU A 41 3.75 6.93 -8.12
N THR A 42 2.97 6.75 -9.19
CA THR A 42 2.80 5.50 -9.95
C THR A 42 4.04 5.10 -10.72
#